data_AF-A0A3S3D1K8-F1
#
_entry.id   AF-A0A3S3D1K8-F1
#
_cell.length_a   1.000
_cell.length_b   1.000
_cell.length_c   1.000
_cell.angle_alpha   90.00
_cell.angle_beta   90.00
_cell.angle_gamma   90.00
#
_symmetry.space_group_name_H-M   'P 1'
#
loop_
_entity.id
_entity.type
_entity.pdbx_description
1 polymer ?
#
loop_
_entity_poly.entity_id
_entity_poly.type
_entity_poly.pdbx_seq_one_letter_code
_entity_poly.pdbx_strand_id
1 'polypeptide(L)'
;MLANRDRARDTIHALSDQDLVELLAEEFSRRPNLRPVRDDVTALLAMGPALALQHERAVANPAAAAVARTRIVSSALRSLVDEHEMLDSTAVSRALGKSATSRNTASRLAAGGTVVALPAAGHKLFPAFQFDTERREVRPIVAEINRAIDAKDDPWGAASWWLNPADFADDPRSPAELAVAGGHDQDLRDMADDLIAD
;
A
#
# COMPACT_ATOMS: atom_id res chain seq x y z
N MET A 1 23.12 27.62 25.32
CA MET A 1 22.28 26.69 24.53
C MET A 1 22.11 25.32 25.19
N LEU A 2 23.17 24.70 25.73
CA LEU A 2 23.11 23.36 26.36
C LEU A 2 22.13 23.27 27.55
N ALA A 3 22.18 24.23 28.49
CA ALA A 3 21.27 24.27 29.65
C ALA A 3 19.76 24.35 29.30
N ASN A 4 19.42 24.88 28.11
CA ASN A 4 18.03 24.98 27.67
C ASN A 4 17.55 23.66 27.02
N ARG A 5 18.49 22.90 26.45
CA ARG A 5 18.23 21.58 25.88
C ARG A 5 18.07 20.53 26.98
N ASP A 6 18.88 20.61 28.03
CA ASP A 6 18.77 19.70 29.18
C ASP A 6 17.48 19.93 29.96
N ARG A 7 17.11 21.21 30.19
CA ARG A 7 15.81 21.55 30.77
C ARG A 7 14.64 21.06 29.90
N ALA A 8 14.71 21.22 28.57
CA ALA A 8 13.66 20.72 27.68
C ALA A 8 13.56 19.20 27.72
N ARG A 9 14.69 18.49 27.80
CA ARG A 9 14.75 17.04 27.95
C ARG A 9 14.10 16.59 29.27
N ASP A 10 14.42 17.24 30.38
CA ASP A 10 13.85 16.91 31.69
C ASP A 10 12.33 17.13 31.71
N THR A 11 11.85 18.22 31.09
CA THR A 11 10.42 18.46 30.95
C THR A 11 9.75 17.40 30.09
N ILE A 12 10.37 16.97 28.99
CA ILE A 12 9.85 15.90 28.12
C ILE A 12 9.78 14.57 28.87
N HIS A 13 10.79 14.23 29.67
CA HIS A 13 10.81 13.00 30.48
C HIS A 13 9.78 12.99 31.61
N ALA A 14 9.34 14.16 32.06
CA ALA A 14 8.30 14.28 33.08
C ALA A 14 6.88 14.17 32.52
N LEU A 15 6.70 14.23 31.20
CA LEU A 15 5.40 14.04 30.57
C LEU A 15 4.99 12.56 30.62
N SER A 16 3.68 12.33 30.78
CA SER A 16 3.13 11.02 30.48
C SER A 16 3.30 10.71 28.98
N ASP A 17 3.33 9.43 28.62
CA ASP A 17 3.41 9.01 27.22
C ASP A 17 2.29 9.64 26.37
N GLN A 18 1.11 9.83 26.96
CA GLN A 18 -0.04 10.47 26.33
C GLN A 18 0.20 11.96 26.06
N ASP A 19 0.66 12.72 27.05
CA ASP A 19 0.91 14.17 26.90
C ASP A 19 2.08 14.43 25.94
N LEU A 20 3.07 13.53 25.93
CA LEU A 20 4.19 13.60 25.01
C LEU A 20 3.75 13.42 23.55
N VAL A 21 2.88 12.44 23.27
CA VAL A 21 2.36 12.19 21.92
C VAL A 21 1.53 13.37 21.42
N GLU A 22 0.69 13.96 22.27
CA GLU A 22 -0.10 15.14 21.92
C GLU A 22 0.79 16.36 21.61
N LEU A 23 1.80 16.61 22.45
CA LEU A 23 2.75 17.69 22.25
C LEU A 23 3.53 17.53 20.93
N LEU A 24 3.94 16.31 20.59
CA LEU A 24 4.65 16.01 19.35
C LEU A 24 3.75 16.23 18.12
N ALA A 25 2.51 15.74 18.16
CA ALA A 25 1.54 15.92 17.08
C ALA A 25 1.22 17.41 16.83
N GLU A 26 1.14 18.20 17.89
CA GLU A 26 0.92 19.64 17.82
C GLU A 26 2.14 20.36 17.22
N GLU A 27 3.36 20.02 17.64
CA GLU A 27 4.57 20.63 17.12
C GLU A 27 4.84 20.26 15.65
N PHE A 28 4.55 19.02 15.25
CA PHE A 28 4.62 18.61 13.85
C PHE A 28 3.61 19.34 12.96
N SER A 29 2.46 19.72 13.51
CA SER A 29 1.45 20.53 12.79
C SER A 29 1.88 21.99 12.64
N ARG A 30 2.59 22.54 13.64
CA ARG A 30 3.08 23.92 13.65
C ARG A 30 4.33 24.14 12.79
N ARG A 31 5.10 23.09 12.52
CA ARG A 31 6.38 23.17 11.79
C ARG A 31 6.29 22.48 10.43
N PRO A 32 5.99 23.22 9.34
CA PRO A 32 5.71 22.62 8.04
C PRO A 32 6.88 21.85 7.40
N ASN A 33 8.12 22.13 7.81
CA ASN A 33 9.30 21.38 7.37
C ASN A 33 9.43 19.99 7.99
N LEU A 34 8.63 19.67 9.01
CA LEU A 34 8.60 18.36 9.68
C LEU A 34 7.46 17.47 9.19
N ARG A 35 6.74 17.86 8.14
CA ARG A 35 5.62 17.10 7.57
C ARG A 35 5.99 15.67 7.13
N PRO A 36 7.13 15.41 6.46
CA PRO A 36 7.51 14.04 6.10
C PRO A 36 7.70 13.14 7.32
N VAL A 37 8.43 13.65 8.33
CA VAL A 37 8.68 12.95 9.59
C VAL A 37 7.38 12.67 10.36
N ARG A 38 6.43 13.60 10.33
CA ARG A 38 5.10 13.39 10.91
C ARG A 38 4.37 12.25 10.22
N ASP A 39 4.43 12.20 8.90
CA ASP A 39 3.70 11.20 8.11
C ASP A 39 4.30 9.80 8.34
N ASP A 40 5.64 9.70 8.40
CA ASP A 40 6.35 8.46 8.76
C ASP A 40 6.07 8.01 10.19
N VAL A 41 6.12 8.93 11.17
CA VAL A 41 5.78 8.63 12.58
C VAL A 41 4.31 8.24 12.72
N THR A 42 3.41 8.85 11.96
CA THR A 42 1.98 8.49 11.95
C THR A 42 1.76 7.11 11.35
N ALA A 43 2.49 6.76 10.28
CA ALA A 43 2.47 5.42 9.69
C ALA A 43 3.01 4.37 10.67
N LEU A 44 4.13 4.64 11.34
CA LEU A 44 4.72 3.75 12.35
C LEU A 44 3.83 3.59 13.59
N LEU A 45 3.20 4.67 14.06
CA LEU A 45 2.22 4.62 15.16
C LEU A 45 0.94 3.86 14.75
N ALA A 46 0.58 3.87 13.46
CA ALA A 46 -0.53 3.08 12.93
C ALA A 46 -0.23 1.57 12.88
N MET A 47 1.05 1.18 12.92
CA MET A 47 1.50 -0.22 12.85
C MET A 47 1.84 -0.83 14.23
N GLY A 48 1.85 -0.03 15.31
CA GLY A 48 2.22 -0.47 16.67
C GLY A 48 1.09 -0.47 17.71
N PRO A 49 1.33 -1.02 18.92
CA PRO A 49 0.34 -1.16 20.02
C PRO A 49 -0.23 0.16 20.58
N ALA A 50 0.17 1.31 20.04
CA ALA A 50 -0.45 2.62 20.28
C ALA A 50 -1.96 2.67 19.95
N LEU A 51 -2.45 1.70 19.16
CA LEU A 51 -3.88 1.44 18.96
C LEU A 51 -4.64 1.10 20.25
N ALA A 52 -4.00 0.59 21.30
CA ALA A 52 -4.68 0.28 22.58
C ALA A 52 -5.13 1.56 23.31
N LEU A 53 -4.29 2.61 23.34
CA LEU A 53 -4.61 3.91 23.92
C LEU A 53 -5.56 4.73 23.02
N GLN A 54 -5.45 4.57 21.69
CA GLN A 54 -6.44 5.16 20.77
C GLN A 54 -7.79 4.44 20.79
N HIS A 55 -7.85 3.16 21.18
CA HIS A 55 -9.10 2.41 21.35
C HIS A 55 -9.98 3.10 22.41
N GLU A 56 -9.41 3.57 23.52
CA GLU A 56 -10.15 4.28 24.58
C GLU A 56 -10.76 5.61 24.10
N ARG A 57 -10.11 6.31 23.15
CA ARG A 57 -10.63 7.55 22.55
C ARG A 57 -11.56 7.31 21.36
N ALA A 58 -11.39 6.21 20.63
CA ALA A 58 -12.27 5.81 19.53
C ALA A 58 -13.70 5.47 20.01
N VAL A 59 -13.86 5.10 21.28
CA VAL A 59 -15.16 4.92 21.94
C VAL A 59 -15.98 6.25 21.97
N ALA A 60 -15.35 7.42 21.83
CA ALA A 60 -16.04 8.72 21.87
C ALA A 60 -16.62 9.21 20.53
N ASN A 61 -16.07 8.81 19.38
CA ASN A 61 -16.66 9.07 18.05
C ASN A 61 -16.10 8.11 16.97
N PRO A 62 -16.63 6.88 16.87
CA PRO A 62 -16.12 5.86 15.94
C PRO A 62 -16.24 6.26 14.47
N ALA A 63 -17.18 7.14 14.11
CA ALA A 63 -17.35 7.62 12.74
C ALA A 63 -16.20 8.55 12.30
N ALA A 64 -15.73 9.44 13.17
CA ALA A 64 -14.62 10.34 12.85
C ALA A 64 -13.28 9.60 12.69
N ALA A 65 -13.05 8.60 13.54
CA ALA A 65 -11.86 7.75 13.45
C ALA A 65 -11.86 6.87 12.19
N ALA A 66 -13.01 6.29 11.84
CA ALA A 66 -13.17 5.56 10.58
C ALA A 66 -12.91 6.45 9.36
N VAL A 67 -13.47 7.67 9.33
CA VAL A 67 -13.24 8.64 8.23
C VAL A 67 -11.77 9.05 8.11
N ALA A 68 -11.08 9.28 9.23
CA ALA A 68 -9.66 9.61 9.23
C ALA A 68 -8.80 8.46 8.68
N ARG A 69 -9.06 7.22 9.13
CA ARG A 69 -8.40 6.01 8.59
C ARG A 69 -8.65 5.83 7.10
N THR A 70 -9.90 5.94 6.67
CA THR A 70 -10.25 5.87 5.24
C THR A 70 -9.51 6.94 4.43
N ARG A 71 -9.35 8.15 4.96
CA ARG A 71 -8.64 9.23 4.26
C ARG A 71 -7.15 8.96 4.12
N ILE A 72 -6.49 8.47 5.17
CA ILE A 72 -5.06 8.12 5.15
C ILE A 72 -4.79 6.98 4.16
N VAL A 73 -5.59 5.91 4.25
CA VAL A 73 -5.53 4.78 3.32
C VAL A 73 -5.77 5.27 1.89
N SER A 74 -6.82 6.07 1.65
CA SER A 74 -7.11 6.62 0.32
C SER A 74 -5.98 7.49 -0.23
N SER A 75 -5.24 8.25 0.60
CA SER A 75 -4.08 9.02 0.11
C SER A 75 -2.90 8.13 -0.24
N ALA A 76 -2.57 7.13 0.58
CA ALA A 76 -1.48 6.20 0.30
C ALA A 76 -1.76 5.37 -0.97
N LEU A 77 -2.99 4.90 -1.12
CA LEU A 77 -3.44 4.19 -2.31
C LEU A 77 -3.41 5.06 -3.58
N ARG A 78 -3.59 6.37 -3.44
CA ARG A 78 -3.48 7.31 -4.56
C ARG A 78 -2.03 7.53 -4.97
N SER A 79 -1.11 7.63 -4.01
CA SER A 79 0.33 7.68 -4.28
C SER A 79 0.80 6.45 -5.04
N LEU A 80 0.35 5.24 -4.66
CA LEU A 80 0.65 4.00 -5.41
C LEU A 80 0.17 4.07 -6.87
N VAL A 81 -0.98 4.69 -7.15
CA VAL A 81 -1.46 4.86 -8.52
C VAL A 81 -0.63 5.86 -9.31
N ASP A 82 -0.14 6.92 -8.65
CA ASP A 82 0.63 7.98 -9.29
C ASP A 82 2.10 7.59 -9.53
N GLU A 83 2.67 6.69 -8.70
CA GLU A 83 4.08 6.27 -8.76
C GLU A 83 4.35 5.12 -9.73
N HIS A 84 3.34 4.32 -10.06
CA HIS A 84 3.48 3.14 -10.91
C HIS A 84 2.77 3.29 -12.26
N GLU A 85 3.31 2.63 -13.30
CA GLU A 85 2.64 2.60 -14.60
C GLU A 85 1.31 1.83 -14.50
N MET A 86 0.22 2.50 -14.89
CA MET A 86 -1.13 1.97 -14.85
C MET A 86 -1.73 1.90 -16.25
N LEU A 87 -2.37 0.78 -16.57
CA LEU A 87 -3.11 0.56 -17.80
C LEU A 87 -4.61 0.75 -17.55
N ASP A 88 -5.31 1.33 -18.52
CA ASP A 88 -6.77 1.26 -18.60
C ASP A 88 -7.23 -0.05 -19.30
N SER A 89 -8.54 -0.32 -19.31
CA SER A 89 -9.10 -1.52 -19.95
C SER A 89 -8.78 -1.63 -21.46
N THR A 90 -8.58 -0.50 -22.13
CA THR A 90 -8.23 -0.45 -23.55
C THR A 90 -6.76 -0.83 -23.75
N ALA A 91 -5.88 -0.28 -22.93
CA ALA A 91 -4.45 -0.57 -22.91
C ALA A 91 -4.20 -2.04 -22.55
N VAL A 92 -4.93 -2.62 -21.59
CA VAL A 92 -4.90 -4.07 -21.31
C VAL A 92 -5.25 -4.89 -22.56
N SER A 93 -6.28 -4.50 -23.30
CA SER A 93 -6.66 -5.22 -24.52
C SER A 93 -5.55 -5.18 -25.57
N ARG A 94 -4.88 -4.02 -25.73
CA ARG A 94 -3.73 -3.87 -26.64
C ARG A 94 -2.53 -4.69 -26.18
N ALA A 95 -2.21 -4.68 -24.89
CA ALA A 95 -1.11 -5.45 -24.30
C ALA A 95 -1.26 -6.95 -24.60
N LEU A 96 -2.49 -7.46 -24.57
CA LEU A 96 -2.82 -8.86 -24.86
C LEU A 96 -3.02 -9.15 -26.36
N GLY A 97 -2.66 -8.22 -27.25
CA GLY A 97 -2.84 -8.35 -28.70
C GLY A 97 -4.29 -8.50 -29.14
N LYS A 98 -5.27 -8.11 -28.31
CA LYS A 98 -6.69 -8.14 -28.62
C LYS A 98 -7.12 -6.80 -29.22
N SER A 99 -8.22 -6.82 -29.98
CA SER A 99 -8.84 -5.58 -30.42
C SER A 99 -9.19 -4.72 -29.20
N ALA A 100 -8.91 -3.42 -29.29
CA ALA A 100 -9.27 -2.41 -28.29
C ALA A 100 -10.78 -2.35 -28.01
N THR A 101 -11.61 -2.87 -28.92
CA THR A 101 -13.07 -3.00 -28.72
C THR A 101 -13.46 -4.16 -27.81
N SER A 102 -12.52 -5.08 -27.49
CA SER A 102 -12.72 -6.18 -26.54
C SER A 102 -12.64 -5.70 -25.08
N ARG A 103 -13.46 -4.70 -24.74
CA ARG A 103 -13.55 -4.13 -23.37
C ARG A 103 -13.89 -5.17 -22.30
N ASN A 104 -14.47 -6.30 -22.70
CA ASN A 104 -14.78 -7.40 -21.81
C ASN A 104 -13.53 -8.21 -21.39
N THR A 105 -12.37 -8.05 -22.06
CA THR A 105 -11.14 -8.79 -21.71
C THR A 105 -10.66 -8.44 -20.30
N ALA A 106 -10.41 -7.16 -20.03
CA ALA A 106 -9.92 -6.70 -18.73
C ALA A 106 -10.93 -7.02 -17.61
N SER A 107 -12.23 -6.86 -17.90
CA SER A 107 -13.29 -7.21 -16.95
C SER A 107 -13.32 -8.69 -16.58
N ARG A 108 -13.16 -9.60 -17.56
CA ARG A 108 -13.10 -11.05 -17.30
C ARG A 108 -11.86 -11.45 -16.51
N LEU A 109 -10.71 -10.86 -16.81
CA LEU A 109 -9.48 -11.14 -16.07
C LEU A 109 -9.61 -10.73 -14.60
N ALA A 110 -10.17 -9.55 -14.35
CA ALA A 110 -10.43 -9.07 -13.00
C ALA A 110 -11.47 -9.94 -12.28
N ALA A 111 -12.57 -10.29 -12.95
CA ALA A 111 -13.60 -11.15 -12.37
C ALA A 111 -13.10 -12.57 -12.04
N GLY A 112 -12.09 -13.05 -12.78
CA GLY A 112 -11.41 -14.32 -12.53
C GLY A 112 -10.26 -14.25 -11.52
N GLY A 113 -10.02 -13.09 -10.89
CA GLY A 113 -8.94 -12.91 -9.91
C GLY A 113 -7.53 -13.07 -10.48
N THR A 114 -7.37 -12.99 -11.81
CA THR A 114 -6.06 -13.17 -12.46
C THR A 114 -5.25 -11.89 -12.55
N VAL A 115 -5.90 -10.74 -12.41
CA VAL A 115 -5.27 -9.44 -12.40
C VAL A 115 -5.83 -8.60 -11.27
N VAL A 116 -4.96 -7.83 -10.65
CA VAL A 116 -5.29 -6.70 -9.78
C VAL A 116 -5.95 -5.62 -10.63
N ALA A 117 -7.15 -5.23 -10.22
CA ALA A 117 -7.94 -4.19 -10.87
C ALA A 117 -8.39 -3.15 -9.84
N LEU A 118 -7.69 -2.02 -9.81
CA LEU A 118 -7.89 -0.96 -8.83
C LEU A 118 -9.08 -0.07 -9.23
N PRO A 119 -10.08 0.13 -8.37
CA PRO A 119 -11.17 1.05 -8.63
C PRO A 119 -10.67 2.50 -8.55
N ALA A 120 -10.75 3.24 -9.65
CA ALA A 120 -10.35 4.65 -9.72
C ALA A 120 -11.47 5.46 -10.39
N ALA A 121 -12.11 6.37 -9.64
CA ALA A 121 -13.07 7.37 -10.15
C ALA A 121 -14.00 6.87 -11.29
N GLY A 122 -14.71 5.76 -11.06
CA GLY A 122 -15.70 5.21 -12.00
C GLY A 122 -15.13 4.32 -13.13
N HIS A 123 -13.83 4.06 -13.14
CA HIS A 123 -13.18 3.09 -14.02
C HIS A 123 -12.20 2.19 -13.24
N LYS A 124 -11.57 1.25 -13.93
CA LYS A 124 -10.56 0.33 -13.37
C LYS A 124 -9.20 0.66 -13.97
N LEU A 125 -8.20 0.74 -13.10
CA LEU A 125 -6.79 0.81 -13.46
C LEU A 125 -6.11 -0.52 -13.14
N PHE A 126 -5.13 -0.88 -13.95
CA PHE A 126 -4.44 -2.16 -13.86
C PHE A 126 -2.94 -1.87 -13.82
N PRO A 127 -2.23 -2.17 -12.73
CA PRO A 127 -0.77 -2.08 -12.70
C PRO A 127 -0.14 -2.80 -13.91
N ALA A 128 0.76 -2.12 -14.63
CA ALA A 128 1.26 -2.58 -15.92
C ALA A 128 2.14 -3.83 -15.83
N PHE A 129 2.86 -4.01 -14.71
CA PHE A 129 3.77 -5.15 -14.48
C PHE A 129 3.11 -6.52 -14.71
N GLN A 130 1.79 -6.60 -14.52
CA GLN A 130 1.01 -7.84 -14.65
C GLN A 130 0.98 -8.40 -16.06
N PHE A 131 1.29 -7.58 -17.06
CA PHE A 131 1.18 -7.92 -18.47
C PHE A 131 2.56 -8.03 -19.10
N ASP A 132 2.77 -9.11 -19.86
CA ASP A 132 3.90 -9.25 -20.75
C ASP A 132 3.45 -8.86 -22.16
N THR A 133 3.89 -7.69 -22.63
CA THR A 133 3.51 -7.14 -23.93
C THR A 133 4.22 -7.84 -25.10
N GLU A 134 5.38 -8.44 -24.86
CA GLU A 134 6.13 -9.19 -25.86
C GLU A 134 5.44 -10.53 -26.13
N ARG A 135 5.08 -11.23 -25.04
CA ARG A 135 4.37 -12.53 -25.09
C ARG A 135 2.85 -12.37 -25.24
N ARG A 136 2.33 -11.15 -25.08
CA ARG A 136 0.91 -10.78 -25.18
C ARG A 136 0.01 -11.56 -24.23
N GLU A 137 0.50 -11.76 -23.01
CA GLU A 137 -0.20 -12.53 -21.98
C GLU A 137 -0.17 -11.83 -20.62
N VAL A 138 -1.05 -12.27 -19.71
CA VAL A 138 -0.87 -11.98 -18.29
C VAL A 138 0.28 -12.87 -17.81
N ARG A 139 1.23 -12.31 -17.08
CA ARG A 139 2.36 -13.08 -16.54
C ARG A 139 1.82 -14.26 -15.71
N PRO A 140 2.21 -15.52 -16.01
CA PRO A 140 1.64 -16.69 -15.34
C PRO A 140 1.75 -16.65 -13.81
N ILE A 141 2.92 -16.28 -13.27
CA ILE A 141 3.16 -16.17 -11.83
C ILE A 141 2.26 -15.12 -11.17
N VAL A 142 1.98 -14.00 -11.86
CA VAL A 142 1.08 -12.94 -11.37
C VAL A 142 -0.35 -13.47 -11.29
N ALA A 143 -0.83 -14.17 -12.31
CA ALA A 143 -2.17 -14.75 -12.32
C ALA A 143 -2.35 -15.89 -11.31
N GLU A 144 -1.28 -16.61 -10.99
CA GLU A 144 -1.23 -17.62 -9.95
C GLU A 144 -1.39 -16.97 -8.57
N ILE A 145 -0.49 -16.06 -8.22
CA ILE A 145 -0.44 -15.42 -6.91
C ILE A 145 -1.67 -14.56 -6.65
N ASN A 146 -2.15 -13.80 -7.64
CA ASN A 146 -3.37 -12.99 -7.48
C ASN A 146 -4.59 -13.81 -7.05
N ARG A 147 -4.67 -15.08 -7.45
CA ARG A 147 -5.74 -15.98 -6.98
C ARG A 147 -5.48 -16.49 -5.57
N ALA A 148 -4.21 -16.74 -5.20
CA ALA A 148 -3.83 -17.19 -3.88
C ALA A 148 -4.11 -16.12 -2.81
N ILE A 149 -3.77 -14.86 -3.10
CA ILE A 149 -3.95 -13.71 -2.19
C ILE A 149 -5.33 -13.03 -2.33
N ASP A 150 -6.26 -13.65 -3.04
CA ASP A 150 -7.64 -13.19 -3.27
C ASP A 150 -7.76 -11.74 -3.82
N ALA A 151 -6.93 -11.39 -4.79
CA ALA A 151 -6.88 -10.05 -5.41
C ALA A 151 -8.20 -9.59 -6.05
N LYS A 152 -9.15 -10.51 -6.24
CA LYS A 152 -10.49 -10.20 -6.72
C LYS A 152 -11.30 -9.45 -5.66
N ASP A 153 -11.29 -9.96 -4.43
CA ASP A 153 -12.10 -9.46 -3.33
C ASP A 153 -11.32 -8.43 -2.49
N ASP A 154 -9.97 -8.49 -2.47
CA ASP A 154 -9.08 -7.45 -1.95
C ASP A 154 -8.03 -6.95 -2.96
N PRO A 155 -8.43 -6.14 -3.97
CA PRO A 155 -7.51 -5.62 -4.98
C PRO A 155 -6.49 -4.62 -4.42
N TRP A 156 -6.80 -3.93 -3.32
CA TRP A 156 -5.89 -2.93 -2.73
C TRP A 156 -4.84 -3.58 -1.85
N GLY A 157 -5.19 -4.61 -1.07
CA GLY A 157 -4.21 -5.43 -0.35
C GLY A 157 -3.25 -6.13 -1.32
N ALA A 158 -3.77 -6.73 -2.39
CA ALA A 158 -2.94 -7.34 -3.43
C ALA A 158 -1.99 -6.33 -4.09
N ALA A 159 -2.47 -5.13 -4.43
CA ALA A 159 -1.62 -4.08 -4.99
C ALA A 159 -0.53 -3.64 -4.02
N SER A 160 -0.87 -3.46 -2.73
CA SER A 160 0.09 -3.08 -1.70
C SER A 160 1.20 -4.11 -1.54
N TRP A 161 0.87 -5.40 -1.59
CA TRP A 161 1.86 -6.47 -1.52
C TRP A 161 2.77 -6.49 -2.76
N TRP A 162 2.19 -6.36 -3.96
CA TRP A 162 2.98 -6.38 -5.20
C TRP A 162 3.92 -5.20 -5.37
N LEU A 163 3.49 -4.00 -4.97
CA LEU A 163 4.15 -2.74 -5.34
C LEU A 163 5.10 -2.21 -4.26
N ASN A 164 4.96 -2.65 -3.01
CA ASN A 164 5.90 -2.27 -1.97
C ASN A 164 7.18 -3.12 -2.04
N PRO A 165 8.35 -2.53 -1.74
CA PRO A 165 9.58 -3.28 -1.54
C PRO A 165 9.38 -4.42 -0.54
N ALA A 166 9.99 -5.58 -0.82
CA ALA A 166 9.99 -6.66 0.16
C ALA A 166 10.92 -6.28 1.32
N ASP A 167 10.36 -5.90 2.47
CA ASP A 167 11.13 -5.61 3.71
C ASP A 167 11.83 -6.87 4.29
N PHE A 168 11.61 -8.04 3.69
CA PHE A 168 12.02 -9.34 4.21
C PHE A 168 13.22 -9.98 3.48
N ALA A 169 13.76 -9.34 2.43
CA ALA A 169 14.87 -9.89 1.64
C ALA A 169 16.07 -8.93 1.57
N ASP A 170 17.28 -9.48 1.37
CA ASP A 170 18.49 -8.73 0.98
C ASP A 170 18.36 -8.07 -0.43
N ASP A 171 17.16 -8.11 -1.01
CA ASP A 171 16.80 -7.56 -2.31
C ASP A 171 15.77 -6.44 -2.12
N PRO A 172 16.12 -5.17 -2.41
CA PRO A 172 15.23 -4.03 -2.22
C PRO A 172 14.09 -3.96 -3.25
N ARG A 173 14.00 -4.91 -4.17
CA ARG A 173 12.98 -4.96 -5.21
C ARG A 173 11.62 -5.37 -4.62
N SER A 174 10.57 -4.76 -5.15
CA SER A 174 9.18 -5.20 -4.94
C SER A 174 8.90 -6.54 -5.62
N PRO A 175 7.89 -7.31 -5.17
CA PRO A 175 7.44 -8.51 -5.89
C PRO A 175 7.12 -8.23 -7.36
N ALA A 176 6.59 -7.05 -7.70
CA ALA A 176 6.29 -6.67 -9.07
C ALA A 176 7.56 -6.58 -9.93
N GLU A 177 8.64 -6.01 -9.39
CA GLU A 177 9.93 -5.92 -10.06
C GLU A 177 10.57 -7.30 -10.27
N LEU A 178 10.43 -8.20 -9.29
CA LEU A 178 10.88 -9.59 -9.40
C LEU A 178 10.10 -10.35 -10.49
N ALA A 179 8.78 -10.16 -10.58
CA ALA A 179 7.95 -10.74 -11.63
C ALA A 179 8.27 -10.21 -13.03
N VAL A 180 8.71 -8.94 -13.13
CA VAL A 180 9.15 -8.34 -14.40
C VAL A 180 10.52 -8.85 -14.80
N ALA A 181 11.47 -8.92 -13.87
CA ALA A 181 12.82 -9.43 -14.10
C ALA A 181 12.80 -10.91 -14.52
N GLY A 182 11.87 -11.69 -13.97
CA GLY A 182 11.72 -13.12 -14.24
C GLY A 182 12.78 -13.96 -13.52
N GLY A 183 12.58 -15.28 -13.49
CA GLY A 183 13.50 -16.22 -12.83
C GLY A 183 13.38 -16.30 -11.31
N HIS A 184 12.42 -15.57 -10.72
CA HIS A 184 12.15 -15.48 -9.28
C HIS A 184 10.80 -16.10 -8.89
N ASP A 185 10.25 -17.00 -9.72
CA ASP A 185 8.91 -17.53 -9.51
C ASP A 185 8.76 -18.30 -8.20
N GLN A 186 9.82 -18.98 -7.72
CA GLN A 186 9.77 -19.67 -6.43
C GLN A 186 9.80 -18.69 -5.27
N ASP A 187 10.71 -17.71 -5.30
CA ASP A 187 10.78 -16.65 -4.29
C ASP A 187 9.43 -15.93 -4.14
N LEU A 188 8.76 -15.65 -5.27
CA LEU A 188 7.44 -15.04 -5.30
C LEU A 188 6.34 -15.91 -4.67
N ARG A 189 6.42 -17.24 -4.83
CA ARG A 189 5.49 -18.16 -4.16
C ARG A 189 5.73 -18.20 -2.67
N ASP A 190 6.99 -18.33 -2.26
CA ASP A 190 7.36 -18.39 -0.85
C ASP A 190 6.90 -17.12 -0.11
N MET A 191 7.11 -15.93 -0.71
CA MET A 191 6.62 -14.66 -0.15
C MET A 191 5.08 -14.57 -0.09
N ALA A 192 4.37 -15.18 -1.04
CA ALA A 192 2.90 -15.20 -1.03
C ALA A 192 2.34 -16.17 0.02
N ASP A 193 2.99 -17.32 0.19
CA ASP A 193 2.64 -18.31 1.21
C ASP A 193 2.84 -17.74 2.62
N ASP A 194 3.93 -17.00 2.86
CA ASP A 194 4.19 -16.30 4.12
C ASP A 194 3.08 -15.28 4.44
N LEU A 195 2.63 -14.50 3.44
CA LEU A 195 1.52 -13.55 3.62
C LEU A 195 0.20 -14.24 4.01
N ILE A 196 -0.07 -15.43 3.48
CA ILE A 196 -1.31 -16.17 3.73
C ILE A 196 -1.29 -16.86 5.10
N ALA A 197 -0.11 -17.11 5.66
CA ALA A 197 0.05 -17.79 6.94
C ALA A 197 -0.17 -16.86 8.16
N ASP A 198 -0.11 -15.54 7.98
CA ASP A 198 -0.36 -14.50 9.00
C ASP A 198 -1.86 -14.19 9.22
#